data_AF-A0A853F0E0-F1
#
_entry.id   AF-A0A853F0E0-F1
#
_cell.length_a   1.000
_cell.length_b   1.000
_cell.length_c   1.000
_cell.angle_alpha   90.00
_cell.angle_beta   90.00
_cell.angle_gamma   90.00
#
_symmetry.space_group_name_H-M   'P 1'
#
loop_
_entity.id
_entity.type
_entity.pdbx_description
1 polymer ?
#
loop_
_entity_poly.entity_id
_entity_poly.type
_entity_poly.pdbx_seq_one_letter_code
_entity_poly.pdbx_strand_id
1 'polypeptide(L)'
;MILKLIQVAPTLTITDNEDATTKAGEEIIFTFTFNEVVTEFTKEDIVITNGTIKGGADLVLVTTGVNANKAYTLVVVPNTDTQGNLEVSVAADKFVDIAGNRNMVAANDIQVIDTLAPNALTATALISAESNDVVVDNTAPILTTQASAELGETSDLILDFNEDIQAGSTGSIVIKGSDDG
;
A
#
# COMPACT_ATOMS: atom_id res chain seq x y z
N MET A 1 0.02 -9.66 58.97
CA MET A 1 -0.63 -10.10 57.73
C MET A 1 -0.39 -9.01 56.71
N ILE A 2 0.62 -9.18 55.85
CA ILE A 2 0.86 -8.21 54.76
C ILE A 2 -0.17 -8.57 53.70
N LEU A 3 -1.10 -7.67 53.45
CA LEU A 3 -2.04 -7.79 52.34
C LEU A 3 -1.20 -7.70 51.06
N LYS A 4 -0.86 -8.84 50.44
CA LYS A 4 -0.46 -8.86 49.04
C LYS A 4 -1.68 -8.33 48.30
N LEU A 5 -1.66 -7.06 47.89
CA LEU A 5 -2.67 -6.55 46.97
C LEU A 5 -2.72 -7.56 45.81
N ILE A 6 -3.92 -8.01 45.47
CA ILE A 6 -4.12 -8.92 44.36
C ILE A 6 -3.77 -8.09 43.11
N GLN A 7 -2.52 -8.16 42.67
CA GLN A 7 -2.09 -7.49 41.45
C GLN A 7 -2.67 -8.27 40.27
N VAL A 8 -3.41 -7.55 39.42
CA VAL A 8 -4.07 -8.12 38.24
C VAL A 8 -3.01 -8.33 37.17
N ALA A 9 -3.11 -9.42 36.39
CA ALA A 9 -2.18 -9.67 35.30
C ALA A 9 -2.29 -8.58 34.22
N PRO A 10 -1.18 -8.27 33.52
CA PRO A 10 -1.19 -7.25 32.49
C PRO A 10 -2.02 -7.69 31.28
N THR A 11 -2.71 -6.74 30.66
CA THR A 11 -3.49 -6.90 29.43
C THR A 11 -2.94 -6.02 28.33
N LEU A 12 -3.13 -6.43 27.08
CA LEU A 12 -2.69 -5.69 25.89
C LEU A 12 -3.86 -5.42 24.96
N THR A 13 -3.94 -4.18 24.48
CA THR A 13 -4.76 -3.78 23.33
C THR A 13 -3.83 -3.37 22.19
N ILE A 14 -4.10 -3.85 20.99
CA ILE A 14 -3.39 -3.48 19.76
C ILE A 14 -4.35 -2.69 18.88
N THR A 15 -3.88 -1.57 18.33
CA THR A 15 -4.62 -0.76 17.34
C THR A 15 -3.65 -0.25 16.29
N ASP A 16 -4.11 -0.05 15.07
CA ASP A 16 -3.39 0.70 14.05
C ASP A 16 -3.95 2.12 13.81
N ASN A 17 -3.33 2.86 12.91
CA ASN A 17 -3.67 4.26 12.59
C ASN A 17 -4.45 4.42 11.28
N GLU A 18 -4.86 3.33 10.64
CA GLU A 18 -5.51 3.31 9.33
C GLU A 18 -7.01 3.00 9.47
N ASP A 19 -7.85 3.92 8.98
CA ASP A 19 -9.31 3.75 9.01
C ASP A 19 -9.86 3.07 7.73
N ALA A 20 -9.04 2.98 6.68
CA ALA A 20 -9.41 2.48 5.35
C ALA A 20 -8.37 1.50 4.83
N THR A 21 -8.65 0.83 3.70
CA THR A 21 -7.71 -0.12 3.08
C THR A 21 -6.37 0.53 2.75
N THR A 22 -5.29 0.00 3.31
CA THR A 22 -3.91 0.48 3.06
C THR A 22 -3.40 0.01 1.70
N LYS A 23 -2.72 0.90 0.98
CA LYS A 23 -2.20 0.69 -0.38
C LYS A 23 -0.69 0.44 -0.42
N ALA A 24 -0.19 0.09 -1.60
CA ALA A 24 1.22 -0.19 -1.81
C ALA A 24 2.11 1.00 -1.40
N GLY A 25 3.13 0.74 -0.59
CA GLY A 25 4.10 1.75 -0.15
C GLY A 25 3.67 2.59 1.05
N GLU A 26 2.44 2.44 1.54
CA GLU A 26 1.99 3.05 2.78
C GLU A 26 2.52 2.31 4.00
N GLU A 27 2.67 3.02 5.11
CA GLU A 27 3.20 2.49 6.37
C GLU A 27 2.11 2.54 7.43
N ILE A 28 1.99 1.46 8.20
CA ILE A 28 1.00 1.31 9.27
C ILE A 28 1.73 1.38 10.61
N ILE A 29 1.28 2.25 11.49
CA ILE A 29 1.78 2.42 12.86
C ILE A 29 0.86 1.65 13.81
N PHE A 30 1.32 0.48 14.24
CA PHE A 30 0.66 -0.28 15.31
C PHE A 30 1.05 0.28 16.67
N THR A 31 0.05 0.46 17.54
CA THR A 31 0.19 0.89 18.92
C THR A 31 -0.23 -0.24 19.86
N PHE A 32 0.70 -0.66 20.72
CA PHE A 32 0.53 -1.69 21.73
C PHE A 32 0.31 -1.01 23.08
N THR A 33 -0.91 -1.01 23.61
CA THR A 33 -1.26 -0.33 24.87
C THR A 33 -1.54 -1.33 25.97
N PHE A 34 -0.81 -1.21 27.08
CA PHE A 34 -0.96 -2.03 28.28
C PHE A 34 -1.78 -1.29 29.35
N ASN A 35 -2.51 -2.04 30.19
CA ASN A 35 -3.21 -1.48 31.34
C ASN A 35 -2.24 -0.98 32.43
N GLU A 36 -1.05 -1.55 32.51
CA GLU A 36 0.04 -1.23 33.44
C GLU A 36 1.42 -1.27 32.76
N VAL A 37 2.48 -0.92 33.50
CA VAL A 37 3.85 -1.02 33.00
C VAL A 37 4.26 -2.49 32.94
N VAL A 38 4.83 -2.91 31.81
CA VAL A 38 5.30 -4.27 31.58
C VAL A 38 6.80 -4.32 31.31
N THR A 39 7.37 -5.50 31.50
CA THR A 39 8.76 -5.84 31.18
C THR A 39 8.77 -7.08 30.27
N GLU A 40 9.93 -7.39 29.71
CA GLU A 40 10.19 -8.51 28.77
C GLU A 40 9.50 -8.40 27.40
N PHE A 41 8.64 -7.42 27.17
CA PHE A 41 8.03 -7.21 25.85
C PHE A 41 9.05 -6.69 24.82
N THR A 42 9.30 -7.47 23.77
CA THR A 42 10.16 -7.07 22.65
C THR A 42 9.50 -7.31 21.29
N LYS A 43 10.15 -6.89 20.20
CA LYS A 43 9.60 -7.07 18.84
C LYS A 43 9.50 -8.55 18.44
N GLU A 44 10.30 -9.41 19.05
CA GLU A 44 10.34 -10.85 18.84
C GLU A 44 9.08 -11.57 19.36
N ASP A 45 8.29 -10.89 20.19
CA ASP A 45 7.00 -11.38 20.66
C ASP A 45 5.84 -11.09 19.70
N ILE A 46 6.10 -10.31 18.65
CA ILE A 46 5.10 -9.87 17.67
C ILE A 46 5.20 -10.75 16.44
N VAL A 47 4.06 -11.34 16.06
CA VAL A 47 3.91 -12.09 14.81
C VAL A 47 3.13 -11.24 13.82
N ILE A 48 3.68 -11.07 12.62
CA ILE A 48 3.07 -10.28 11.53
C ILE A 48 2.83 -11.18 10.32
N THR A 49 1.60 -11.16 9.81
CA THR A 49 1.22 -11.81 8.55
C THR A 49 0.96 -10.75 7.49
N ASN A 50 1.41 -11.00 6.25
CA ASN A 50 1.25 -10.08 5.11
C ASN A 50 1.87 -8.68 5.28
N GLY A 51 2.85 -8.54 6.17
CA GLY A 51 3.63 -7.32 6.35
C GLY A 51 4.97 -7.60 7.02
N THR A 52 5.81 -6.57 7.09
CA THR A 52 7.15 -6.64 7.73
C THR A 52 7.43 -5.39 8.55
N ILE A 53 8.26 -5.54 9.59
CA ILE A 53 8.72 -4.40 10.39
C ILE A 53 9.60 -3.51 9.52
N LYS A 54 9.27 -2.22 9.43
CA LYS A 54 10.03 -1.25 8.63
C LYS A 54 11.50 -1.25 9.06
N GLY A 55 12.38 -1.66 8.15
CA GLY A 55 13.83 -1.71 8.38
C GLY A 55 14.28 -2.61 9.52
N GLY A 56 13.41 -3.51 10.03
CA GLY A 56 13.70 -4.33 11.21
C GLY A 56 13.86 -3.53 12.51
N ALA A 57 13.29 -2.32 12.57
CA ALA A 57 13.39 -1.42 13.71
C ALA A 57 12.86 -2.05 15.02
N ASP A 58 13.36 -1.54 16.14
CA ASP A 58 12.86 -1.89 17.46
C ASP A 58 11.59 -1.10 17.81
N LEU A 59 10.88 -1.59 18.84
CA LEU A 59 9.73 -0.90 19.41
C LEU A 59 10.12 0.47 19.97
N VAL A 60 9.27 1.46 19.76
CA VAL A 60 9.44 2.80 20.32
C VAL A 60 8.52 2.96 21.53
N LEU A 61 9.09 3.13 22.73
CA LEU A 61 8.31 3.38 23.93
C LEU A 61 7.66 4.77 23.89
N VAL A 62 6.36 4.83 24.16
CA VAL A 62 5.62 6.07 24.35
C VAL A 62 5.95 6.64 25.72
N THR A 63 6.56 7.84 25.77
CA THR A 63 7.07 8.44 27.02
C THR A 63 6.21 9.60 27.55
N THR A 64 5.16 9.99 26.82
CA THR A 64 4.29 11.12 27.17
C THR A 64 2.80 10.76 27.01
N GLY A 65 1.93 11.58 27.60
CA GLY A 65 0.47 11.38 27.53
C GLY A 65 -0.07 10.34 28.51
N VAL A 66 -1.35 9.99 28.36
CA VAL A 66 -2.09 9.11 29.28
C VAL A 66 -1.56 7.67 29.31
N ASN A 67 -0.88 7.24 28.24
CA ASN A 67 -0.30 5.90 28.09
C ASN A 67 1.23 5.90 28.22
N ALA A 68 1.83 6.97 28.76
CA ALA A 68 3.26 7.05 28.99
C ALA A 68 3.78 5.83 29.77
N ASN A 69 4.88 5.24 29.29
CA ASN A 69 5.56 4.06 29.82
C ASN A 69 4.71 2.77 29.80
N LYS A 70 3.53 2.80 29.17
CA LYS A 70 2.61 1.66 29.04
C LYS A 70 2.19 1.43 27.60
N ALA A 71 2.79 2.11 26.64
CA ALA A 71 2.51 1.89 25.24
C ALA A 71 3.79 1.89 24.42
N TYR A 72 3.78 1.12 23.34
CA TYR A 72 4.85 1.04 22.37
C TYR A 72 4.27 1.19 20.96
N THR A 73 5.05 1.74 20.05
CA THR A 73 4.70 1.79 18.63
C THR A 73 5.67 0.99 17.78
N LEU A 74 5.15 0.45 16.68
CA LEU A 74 5.89 -0.28 15.66
C LEU A 74 5.38 0.11 14.27
N VAL A 75 6.30 0.40 13.35
CA VAL A 75 5.94 0.70 11.97
C VAL A 75 6.05 -0.57 11.14
N VAL A 76 4.97 -0.94 10.45
CA VAL A 76 4.83 -2.13 9.62
C VAL A 76 4.50 -1.71 8.19
N VAL A 77 5.15 -2.34 7.22
CA VAL A 77 4.89 -2.13 5.79
C VAL A 77 4.19 -3.38 5.24
N PRO A 78 3.02 -3.25 4.59
CA PRO A 78 2.39 -4.35 3.88
C PRO A 78 3.31 -4.98 2.84
N ASN A 79 3.21 -6.29 2.66
CA ASN A 79 3.91 -6.96 1.56
C ASN A 79 3.41 -6.44 0.21
N THR A 80 4.29 -6.38 -0.78
CA THR A 80 3.91 -6.02 -2.15
C THR A 80 3.05 -7.11 -2.79
N ASP A 81 2.30 -6.74 -3.83
CA ASP A 81 1.50 -7.68 -4.64
C ASP A 81 0.56 -8.58 -3.81
N THR A 82 0.03 -8.03 -2.71
CA THR A 82 -0.78 -8.75 -1.73
C THR A 82 -2.11 -8.03 -1.54
N GLN A 83 -3.20 -8.80 -1.57
CA GLN A 83 -4.53 -8.32 -1.22
C GLN A 83 -5.11 -9.21 -0.13
N GLY A 84 -5.71 -8.62 0.90
CA GLY A 84 -6.31 -9.34 2.02
C GLY A 84 -6.05 -8.67 3.35
N ASN A 85 -5.81 -9.47 4.39
CA ASN A 85 -5.62 -8.98 5.74
C ASN A 85 -4.15 -9.01 6.13
N LEU A 86 -3.64 -7.89 6.62
CA LEU A 86 -2.43 -7.82 7.42
C LEU A 86 -2.84 -8.00 8.88
N GLU A 87 -2.21 -8.95 9.57
CA GLU A 87 -2.50 -9.23 10.97
C GLU A 87 -1.25 -9.07 11.82
N VAL A 88 -1.38 -8.34 12.93
CA VAL A 88 -0.37 -8.21 13.97
C VAL A 88 -0.90 -8.86 15.23
N SER A 89 -0.13 -9.78 15.82
CA SER A 89 -0.56 -10.51 17.02
C SER A 89 0.55 -10.68 18.04
N VAL A 90 0.15 -10.75 19.31
CA VAL A 90 1.01 -11.05 20.46
C VAL A 90 0.33 -12.15 21.28
N ALA A 91 1.02 -13.27 21.48
CA ALA A 91 0.48 -14.41 22.20
C ALA A 91 0.36 -14.17 23.72
N ALA A 92 -0.27 -15.12 24.42
CA ALA A 92 -0.16 -15.21 25.88
C ALA A 92 1.30 -15.50 26.31
N ASP A 93 1.64 -15.22 27.56
CA ASP A 93 2.93 -15.56 28.18
C ASP A 93 4.16 -14.83 27.60
N LYS A 94 3.95 -13.63 27.03
CA LYS A 94 4.99 -12.84 26.34
C LYS A 94 5.57 -11.69 27.14
N PHE A 95 4.80 -11.13 28.05
CA PHE A 95 5.24 -10.00 28.84
C PHE A 95 4.73 -10.13 30.27
N VAL A 96 5.45 -9.48 31.19
CA VAL A 96 5.19 -9.61 32.63
C VAL A 96 5.08 -8.24 33.29
N ASP A 97 4.23 -8.14 34.30
CA ASP A 97 4.19 -6.95 35.14
C ASP A 97 5.39 -6.91 36.12
N ILE A 98 5.48 -5.82 36.88
CA ILE A 98 6.54 -5.62 37.89
C ILE A 98 6.48 -6.67 39.03
N ALA A 99 5.32 -7.27 39.27
CA ALA A 99 5.15 -8.35 40.26
C ALA A 99 5.43 -9.75 39.69
N GLY A 100 5.75 -9.86 38.40
CA GLY A 100 6.04 -11.11 37.70
C GLY A 100 4.80 -11.88 37.24
N ASN A 101 3.61 -11.26 37.21
CA ASN A 101 2.44 -11.89 36.60
C ASN A 101 2.54 -11.75 35.07
N ARG A 102 2.39 -12.87 34.35
CA ARG A 102 2.48 -12.92 32.88
C ARG A 102 1.11 -12.64 32.27
N ASN A 103 1.07 -12.11 31.05
CA ASN A 103 -0.19 -11.93 30.34
C ASN A 103 -0.86 -13.27 30.04
N MET A 104 -2.16 -13.37 30.32
CA MET A 104 -2.91 -14.62 30.19
C MET A 104 -3.63 -14.76 28.84
N VAL A 105 -3.82 -13.64 28.15
CA VAL A 105 -4.65 -13.54 26.94
C VAL A 105 -3.81 -12.96 25.81
N ALA A 106 -3.96 -13.53 24.62
CA ALA A 106 -3.37 -13.01 23.39
C ALA A 106 -4.17 -11.80 22.89
N ALA A 107 -3.51 -10.92 22.15
CA ALA A 107 -4.15 -9.79 21.48
C ALA A 107 -3.74 -9.77 20.00
N ASN A 108 -4.64 -9.32 19.14
CA ASN A 108 -4.37 -9.11 17.72
C ASN A 108 -5.12 -7.90 17.20
N ASP A 109 -4.65 -7.40 16.06
CA ASP A 109 -5.28 -6.36 15.27
C ASP A 109 -5.12 -6.66 13.78
N ILE A 110 -6.09 -6.26 12.98
CA ILE A 110 -6.20 -6.62 11.57
C ILE A 110 -6.44 -5.37 10.74
N GLN A 111 -5.56 -5.16 9.77
CA GLN A 111 -5.68 -4.09 8.78
C GLN A 111 -5.90 -4.65 7.38
N VAL A 112 -6.89 -4.13 6.65
CA VAL A 112 -7.17 -4.55 5.27
C VAL A 112 -6.17 -3.89 4.33
N ILE A 113 -5.53 -4.68 3.47
CA ILE A 113 -4.51 -4.21 2.53
C ILE A 113 -4.85 -4.58 1.08
N ASP A 114 -4.40 -3.72 0.17
CA ASP A 114 -4.47 -3.94 -1.28
C ASP A 114 -3.27 -3.28 -1.95
N THR A 115 -2.21 -4.06 -2.14
CA THR A 115 -0.93 -3.61 -2.70
C THR A 115 -0.67 -4.13 -4.11
N LEU A 116 -1.71 -4.66 -4.77
CA LEU A 116 -1.62 -5.10 -6.17
C LEU A 116 -1.25 -3.93 -7.08
N ALA A 117 -0.27 -4.14 -7.96
CA ALA A 117 0.03 -3.18 -8.99
C ALA A 117 -1.19 -2.95 -9.90
N PRO A 118 -1.43 -1.72 -10.39
CA PRO A 118 -2.46 -1.48 -11.39
C PRO A 118 -2.27 -2.39 -12.59
N ASN A 119 -3.36 -3.00 -13.09
CA ASN A 119 -3.28 -3.79 -14.32
C ASN A 119 -2.92 -2.87 -15.49
N ALA A 120 -1.81 -3.16 -16.16
CA ALA A 120 -1.48 -2.51 -17.42
C ALA A 120 -2.55 -2.85 -18.46
N LEU A 121 -3.24 -1.84 -18.99
CA LEU A 121 -4.14 -2.04 -20.13
C LEU A 121 -3.30 -2.21 -21.40
N THR A 122 -3.45 -3.33 -22.09
CA THR A 122 -2.92 -3.53 -23.44
C THR A 122 -3.96 -3.09 -24.46
N ALA A 123 -3.75 -1.95 -25.12
CA ALA A 123 -4.55 -1.55 -26.28
C ALA A 123 -4.05 -2.30 -27.53
N THR A 124 -4.93 -3.01 -28.22
CA THR A 124 -4.63 -3.60 -29.54
C THR A 124 -5.27 -2.70 -30.59
N ALA A 125 -4.47 -2.02 -31.42
CA ALA A 125 -4.99 -1.21 -32.52
C ALA A 125 -5.43 -2.13 -33.67
N LEU A 126 -6.69 -2.01 -34.10
CA LEU A 126 -7.20 -2.62 -35.34
C LEU A 126 -7.16 -1.56 -36.43
N ILE A 127 -6.26 -1.72 -37.41
CA ILE A 127 -6.23 -0.85 -38.59
C ILE A 127 -7.17 -1.47 -39.64
N SER A 128 -8.25 -0.76 -39.98
CA SER A 128 -9.12 -1.11 -41.12
C SER A 128 -8.66 -0.33 -42.35
N ALA A 129 -8.53 -0.98 -43.51
CA ALA A 129 -7.98 -0.38 -44.72
C ALA A 129 -8.94 0.59 -45.47
N GLU A 130 -10.16 0.80 -44.96
CA GLU A 130 -11.28 1.32 -45.77
C GLU A 130 -11.87 2.66 -45.28
N SER A 131 -11.16 3.42 -44.42
CA SER A 131 -11.67 4.74 -43.98
C SER A 131 -10.56 5.77 -43.83
N ASN A 132 -10.87 7.02 -44.19
CA ASN A 132 -9.95 8.17 -44.24
C ASN A 132 -10.22 9.19 -43.12
N ASP A 133 -10.98 8.82 -42.09
CA ASP A 133 -11.41 9.72 -41.00
C ASP A 133 -10.95 9.18 -39.63
N VAL A 134 -10.30 10.04 -38.85
CA VAL A 134 -9.74 9.70 -37.53
C VAL A 134 -10.62 10.35 -36.46
N VAL A 135 -11.53 9.57 -35.87
CA VAL A 135 -12.35 10.01 -34.74
C VAL A 135 -11.62 9.68 -33.43
N VAL A 136 -11.29 10.70 -32.64
CA VAL A 136 -10.77 10.54 -31.27
C VAL A 136 -11.95 10.61 -30.29
N ASP A 137 -12.44 9.47 -29.80
CA ASP A 137 -13.46 9.40 -28.74
C ASP A 137 -12.79 9.08 -27.39
N ASN A 138 -12.82 10.05 -26.47
CA ASN A 138 -12.24 9.95 -25.12
C ASN A 138 -13.26 9.60 -24.04
N THR A 139 -14.38 8.96 -24.39
CA THR A 139 -15.34 8.43 -23.40
C THR A 139 -14.94 7.08 -22.80
N ALA A 140 -13.88 6.46 -23.33
CA ALA A 140 -13.09 5.37 -22.75
C ALA A 140 -11.68 5.39 -23.40
N PRO A 141 -10.59 4.95 -22.74
CA PRO A 141 -9.24 5.08 -23.30
C PRO A 141 -9.04 4.04 -24.41
N ILE A 142 -9.44 4.37 -25.63
CA ILE A 142 -9.15 3.60 -26.83
C ILE A 142 -8.46 4.54 -27.82
N LEU A 143 -7.14 4.46 -27.89
CA LEU A 143 -6.37 5.15 -28.93
C LEU A 143 -6.45 4.32 -30.22
N THR A 144 -7.25 4.76 -31.20
CA THR A 144 -7.24 4.20 -32.55
C THR A 144 -6.28 5.01 -33.43
N THR A 145 -5.15 4.42 -33.82
CA THR A 145 -4.28 4.96 -34.88
C THR A 145 -4.58 4.27 -36.20
N GLN A 146 -4.56 5.02 -37.31
CA GLN A 146 -4.71 4.49 -38.67
C GLN A 146 -3.58 5.05 -39.53
N ALA A 147 -2.86 4.17 -40.23
CA ALA A 147 -1.86 4.54 -41.22
C ALA A 147 -2.37 4.12 -42.61
N SER A 148 -2.17 4.98 -43.62
CA SER A 148 -2.40 4.66 -45.03
C SER A 148 -1.08 4.20 -45.65
N ALA A 149 -1.10 3.10 -46.39
CA ALA A 149 0.00 2.67 -47.24
C ALA A 149 -0.54 2.37 -48.64
N GLU A 150 0.16 2.86 -49.67
CA GLU A 150 -0.04 2.43 -51.05
C GLU A 150 0.71 1.10 -51.28
N LEU A 151 0.25 0.27 -52.23
CA LEU A 151 0.81 -1.07 -52.47
C LEU A 151 2.30 -1.00 -52.84
N GLY A 152 3.17 -1.37 -51.89
CA GLY A 152 4.58 -1.67 -52.16
C GLY A 152 5.61 -0.94 -51.30
N GLU A 153 5.23 -0.01 -50.43
CA GLU A 153 6.17 0.73 -49.58
C GLU A 153 5.81 0.58 -48.08
N THR A 154 6.79 0.27 -47.23
CA THR A 154 6.66 0.39 -45.77
C THR A 154 7.05 1.80 -45.37
N SER A 155 6.08 2.68 -45.17
CA SER A 155 6.32 3.99 -44.56
C SER A 155 6.11 3.89 -43.06
N ASP A 156 7.17 4.16 -42.28
CA ASP A 156 7.06 4.28 -40.83
C ASP A 156 6.26 5.55 -40.48
N LEU A 157 5.13 5.38 -39.78
CA LEU A 157 4.38 6.50 -39.22
C LEU A 157 5.08 6.96 -37.93
N ILE A 158 5.89 8.02 -38.02
CA ILE A 158 6.54 8.64 -36.85
C ILE A 158 5.60 9.69 -36.26
N LEU A 159 5.08 9.43 -35.06
CA LEU A 159 4.35 10.39 -34.25
C LEU A 159 5.35 11.09 -33.32
N ASP A 160 5.82 12.28 -33.71
CA ASP A 160 6.72 13.09 -32.89
C ASP A 160 5.89 14.11 -32.10
N PHE A 161 5.85 13.96 -30.78
CA PHE A 161 5.16 14.91 -29.91
C PHE A 161 6.20 15.91 -29.39
N ASN A 162 6.04 17.18 -29.75
CA ASN A 162 6.97 18.23 -29.32
C ASN A 162 6.98 18.46 -27.78
N GLU A 163 5.98 17.97 -27.03
CA GLU A 163 5.86 18.07 -25.56
C GLU A 163 5.03 16.90 -24.97
N ASP A 164 5.11 16.68 -23.65
CA ASP A 164 4.27 15.74 -22.90
C ASP A 164 2.77 16.04 -23.13
N ILE A 165 2.00 15.08 -23.65
CA ILE A 165 0.56 15.25 -23.85
C ILE A 165 -0.17 15.15 -22.51
N GLN A 166 -0.64 16.29 -22.01
CA GLN A 166 -1.52 16.38 -20.85
C GLN A 166 -2.94 15.87 -21.17
N ALA A 167 -3.58 15.24 -20.19
CA ALA A 167 -4.94 14.74 -20.31
C ALA A 167 -5.92 15.86 -20.72
N GLY A 168 -6.68 15.64 -21.81
CA GLY A 168 -7.67 16.60 -22.32
C GLY A 168 -7.16 17.57 -23.39
N SER A 169 -5.88 17.48 -23.79
CA SER A 169 -5.36 18.26 -24.92
C SER A 169 -5.92 17.76 -26.26
N THR A 170 -6.37 18.69 -27.10
CA THR A 170 -6.74 18.42 -28.51
C THR A 170 -5.69 19.04 -29.43
N GLY A 171 -5.04 18.23 -30.27
CA GLY A 171 -4.08 18.67 -31.28
C GLY A 171 -4.62 18.46 -32.70
N SER A 172 -4.10 19.22 -33.67
CA SER A 172 -4.39 19.03 -35.10
C SER A 172 -3.16 18.44 -35.78
N ILE A 173 -3.33 17.32 -36.49
CA ILE A 173 -2.25 16.67 -37.24
C ILE A 173 -2.17 17.36 -38.60
N VAL A 174 -1.06 18.07 -38.86
CA VAL A 174 -0.78 18.66 -40.17
C VAL A 174 0.14 17.72 -40.94
N ILE A 175 -0.43 16.93 -41.86
CA ILE A 175 0.36 16.16 -42.81
C ILE A 175 0.82 17.12 -43.91
N LYS A 176 2.10 17.46 -43.94
CA LYS A 176 2.69 18.15 -45.09
C LYS A 176 3.02 17.09 -46.14
N GLY A 177 2.28 17.10 -47.25
CA GLY A 177 2.72 16.42 -48.46
C GLY A 177 4.07 17.00 -48.90
N SER A 178 4.96 16.14 -49.39
CA SER A 178 6.15 16.61 -50.10
C SER A 178 5.66 17.29 -51.38
N ASP A 179 5.98 18.58 -51.55
CA ASP A 179 5.75 19.33 -52.79
C ASP A 179 6.55 18.66 -53.90
N ASP A 180 5.89 17.97 -54.82
CA ASP A 180 6.49 17.49 -56.06
C ASP A 180 6.47 18.66 -57.06
N GLY A 181 7.57 19.42 -57.06
CA GLY A 181 7.75 20.57 -57.94
C GLY A 181 7.56 20.30 -59.43
#